data_AF-A0A7C7IIW0-F1
#
_entry.id   AF-A0A7C7IIW0-F1
#
_cell.length_a   1.000
_cell.length_b   1.000
_cell.length_c   1.000
_cell.angle_alpha   90.00
_cell.angle_beta   90.00
_cell.angle_gamma   90.00
#
_symmetry.space_group_name_H-M   'P 1'
#
loop_
_entity.id
_entity.type
_entity.pdbx_description
1 polymer ?
#
loop_
_entity_poly.entity_id
_entity_poly.type
_entity_poly.pdbx_seq_one_letter_code
_entity_poly.pdbx_strand_id
1 'polypeptide(L)'
;MQNMNKPLYEQMNIIDKDYVLSKLEQFLLEDSPNGDPTTELTVDIEKNASASVICEDECVFAGEQILNALDDDFQISIFTKDGTDLLKGQKIATLEGNARQLLKLERILLNLL
;
A
#
# COMPACT_ATOMS: atom_id res chain seq x y z
N MET A 1 1.15 5.96 -38.44
CA MET A 1 1.57 4.90 -37.48
C MET A 1 0.53 4.82 -36.38
N GLN A 2 -0.53 4.02 -36.57
CA GLN A 2 -1.51 3.74 -35.51
C GLN A 2 -1.97 2.30 -35.68
N ASN A 3 -1.35 1.40 -34.93
CA ASN A 3 -1.91 0.11 -34.56
C ASN A 3 -1.72 0.00 -33.06
N MET A 4 -2.53 0.74 -32.30
CA MET A 4 -2.75 0.37 -30.91
C MET A 4 -3.71 -0.81 -30.94
N ASN A 5 -3.22 -1.97 -30.50
CA ASN A 5 -4.01 -3.17 -30.25
C ASN A 5 -5.23 -2.77 -29.40
N LYS A 6 -6.41 -2.76 -30.03
CA LYS A 6 -7.66 -2.61 -29.29
C LYS A 6 -7.77 -3.85 -28.38
N PRO A 7 -7.94 -3.68 -27.06
CA PRO A 7 -7.99 -4.82 -26.16
C PRO A 7 -9.15 -5.74 -26.53
N LEU A 8 -8.95 -7.05 -26.40
CA LEU A 8 -9.94 -8.08 -26.76
C LEU A 8 -11.20 -8.03 -25.90
N TYR A 9 -11.10 -7.43 -24.71
CA TYR A 9 -12.15 -7.27 -23.71
C TYR A 9 -12.00 -5.93 -23.00
N GLU A 10 -13.08 -5.50 -22.33
CA GLU A 10 -13.04 -4.35 -21.44
C GLU A 10 -11.99 -4.56 -20.34
N GLN A 11 -11.12 -3.56 -20.15
CA GLN A 11 -10.04 -3.63 -19.17
C GLN A 11 -10.44 -2.84 -17.93
N MET A 12 -10.29 -3.45 -16.76
CA MET A 12 -10.37 -2.75 -15.48
C MET A 12 -8.97 -2.36 -15.04
N ASN A 13 -8.50 -1.21 -15.50
CA ASN A 13 -7.15 -0.72 -15.21
C ASN A 13 -7.09 0.24 -14.01
N ILE A 14 -8.26 0.66 -13.50
CA ILE A 14 -8.37 1.64 -12.43
C ILE A 14 -9.26 1.07 -11.34
N ILE A 15 -8.81 1.18 -10.10
CA ILE A 15 -9.59 0.95 -8.90
C ILE A 15 -9.86 2.31 -8.28
N ASP A 16 -11.12 2.58 -7.98
CA ASP A 16 -11.52 3.84 -7.35
C ASP A 16 -10.89 4.01 -5.96
N LYS A 17 -10.41 5.22 -5.64
CA LYS A 17 -9.72 5.52 -4.38
C LYS A 17 -10.63 5.26 -3.17
N ASP A 18 -11.90 5.69 -3.24
CA ASP A 18 -12.85 5.52 -2.13
C ASP A 18 -13.16 4.03 -1.93
N TYR A 19 -13.23 3.26 -3.01
CA TYR A 19 -13.35 1.81 -2.91
C TYR A 19 -12.15 1.18 -2.19
N VAL A 20 -10.92 1.55 -2.55
CA VAL A 20 -9.70 1.06 -1.87
C VAL A 20 -9.74 1.42 -0.39
N LEU A 21 -10.00 2.68 -0.05
CA LEU A 21 -10.06 3.14 1.33
C LEU A 21 -11.12 2.39 2.14
N SER A 22 -12.31 2.18 1.56
CA SER A 22 -13.38 1.41 2.23
C SER A 22 -12.97 -0.04 2.53
N LYS A 23 -12.14 -0.64 1.67
CA LYS A 23 -11.63 -2.00 1.88
C LYS A 23 -10.53 -2.04 2.92
N LEU A 24 -9.63 -1.07 2.92
CA LEU A 24 -8.61 -0.95 3.96
C LEU A 24 -9.23 -0.76 5.34
N GLU A 25 -10.28 0.06 5.46
CA GLU A 25 -11.04 0.21 6.72
C GLU A 25 -11.68 -1.12 7.14
N GLN A 26 -12.30 -1.84 6.20
CA GLN A 26 -12.88 -3.16 6.47
C GLN A 26 -11.81 -4.15 6.98
N PHE A 27 -10.63 -4.19 6.37
CA PHE A 27 -9.54 -5.08 6.78
C PHE A 27 -8.92 -4.67 8.13
N LEU A 28 -8.84 -3.36 8.43
CA LEU A 28 -8.40 -2.86 9.73
C LEU A 28 -9.34 -3.30 10.86
N LEU A 29 -10.65 -3.26 10.62
CA LEU A 29 -11.65 -3.72 11.58
C LEU A 29 -11.60 -5.23 11.80
N GLU A 30 -11.24 -6.00 10.77
CA GLU A 30 -11.05 -7.46 10.87
C GLU A 30 -9.78 -7.81 11.65
N ASP A 31 -8.65 -7.16 11.34
CA ASP A 31 -7.35 -7.44 11.93
C ASP A 31 -7.27 -7.00 13.40
N SER A 32 -7.82 -5.82 13.71
CA SER A 32 -7.72 -5.18 15.02
C SER A 32 -9.07 -4.64 15.53
N PRO A 33 -10.08 -5.51 15.75
CA PRO A 33 -11.44 -5.09 16.11
C PRO A 33 -11.53 -4.33 17.44
N ASN A 34 -10.55 -4.52 18.33
CA ASN A 34 -10.46 -3.84 19.63
C ASN A 34 -9.29 -2.84 19.70
N GLY A 35 -8.77 -2.41 18.54
CA GLY A 35 -7.58 -1.56 18.44
C GLY A 35 -6.28 -2.36 18.49
N ASP A 36 -5.15 -1.63 18.62
CA ASP A 36 -3.80 -2.20 18.68
C ASP A 36 -3.12 -1.75 19.99
N PRO A 37 -3.33 -2.50 21.10
CA PRO A 37 -2.78 -2.13 22.40
C PRO A 37 -1.26 -2.09 22.42
N THR A 38 -0.59 -2.93 21.61
CA THR A 38 0.87 -2.96 21.58
C THR A 38 1.39 -1.64 21.04
N THR A 39 0.89 -1.19 19.89
CA THR A 39 1.28 0.11 19.33
C THR A 39 0.87 1.26 20.24
N GLU A 40 -0.33 1.22 20.81
CA GLU A 40 -0.84 2.30 21.67
C GLU A 40 -0.05 2.47 22.98
N LEU A 41 0.53 1.40 23.51
CA LEU A 41 1.33 1.41 24.74
C LEU A 41 2.82 1.62 24.51
N THR A 42 3.34 1.29 23.32
CA THR A 42 4.79 1.30 23.03
C THR A 42 5.24 2.48 22.16
N VAL A 43 4.32 3.15 21.48
CA VAL A 43 4.62 4.22 20.52
C VAL A 43 3.95 5.52 20.96
N ASP A 44 4.68 6.62 21.00
CA ASP A 44 4.11 7.94 21.30
C ASP A 44 3.09 8.36 20.22
N ILE A 45 1.99 9.00 20.62
CA ILE A 45 0.92 9.43 19.70
C ILE A 45 1.40 10.47 18.68
N GLU A 46 2.38 11.31 19.04
CA GLU A 46 2.95 12.35 18.18
C GLU A 46 4.19 11.86 17.41
N LYS A 47 4.57 10.59 17.56
CA LYS A 47 5.76 10.06 16.90
C LYS A 47 5.51 9.90 15.40
N ASN A 48 6.30 10.57 14.60
CA ASN A 48 6.43 10.28 13.17
C ASN A 48 7.50 9.22 12.90
N ALA A 49 7.31 8.45 11.85
CA ALA A 49 8.26 7.46 11.36
C ALA A 49 8.27 7.43 9.83
N SER A 50 9.36 6.87 9.29
CA SER A 50 9.49 6.56 7.87
C SER A 50 9.65 5.05 7.71
N ALA A 51 8.94 4.49 6.75
CA ALA A 51 8.95 3.08 6.40
C ALA A 51 9.37 2.90 4.93
N SER A 52 10.01 1.78 4.63
CA SER A 52 10.31 1.35 3.25
C SER A 52 9.69 -0.01 3.01
N VAL A 53 8.95 -0.13 1.91
CA VAL A 53 8.43 -1.41 1.41
C VAL A 53 9.47 -2.01 0.47
N ILE A 54 9.95 -3.21 0.79
CA ILE A 54 11.02 -3.90 0.08
C ILE A 54 10.49 -5.22 -0.47
N CYS A 55 10.84 -5.52 -1.72
CA CYS A 55 10.53 -6.80 -2.34
C CYS A 55 11.49 -7.88 -1.81
N GLU A 56 10.98 -8.94 -1.20
CA GLU A 56 11.82 -9.98 -0.58
C GLU A 56 12.15 -11.15 -1.53
N ASP A 57 11.50 -11.22 -2.69
CA ASP A 57 11.74 -12.24 -3.73
C ASP A 57 11.45 -11.70 -5.13
N GLU A 58 11.71 -12.48 -6.18
CA GLU A 58 11.33 -12.14 -7.54
C GLU A 58 9.81 -12.20 -7.73
N CYS A 59 9.20 -11.13 -8.23
CA CYS A 59 7.76 -11.06 -8.48
C CYS A 59 7.40 -10.06 -9.58
N VAL A 60 6.14 -10.04 -10.01
CA VAL A 60 5.57 -8.95 -10.80
C VAL A 60 4.75 -8.08 -9.86
N PHE A 61 5.08 -6.80 -9.77
CA PHE A 61 4.42 -5.89 -8.86
C PHE A 61 2.97 -5.59 -9.26
N ALA A 62 2.05 -5.64 -8.30
CA ALA A 62 0.70 -5.10 -8.41
C ALA A 62 0.31 -4.47 -7.06
N GLY A 63 -0.22 -3.26 -7.08
CA GLY A 63 -0.61 -2.54 -5.86
C GLY A 63 -0.29 -1.05 -5.85
N GLU A 64 0.13 -0.47 -6.98
CA GLU A 64 0.40 0.96 -7.13
C GLU A 64 -0.80 1.81 -6.68
N GLN A 65 -2.02 1.40 -7.06
CA GLN A 65 -3.25 2.12 -6.70
C GLN A 65 -3.62 1.99 -5.23
N ILE A 66 -3.20 0.91 -4.56
CA ILE A 66 -3.39 0.71 -3.12
C ILE A 66 -2.49 1.68 -2.35
N LEU A 67 -1.22 1.79 -2.77
CA LEU A 67 -0.27 2.74 -2.20
C LEU A 67 -0.70 4.19 -2.45
N ASN A 68 -1.16 4.52 -3.66
CA ASN A 68 -1.63 5.87 -3.98
C ASN A 68 -2.87 6.28 -3.18
N ALA A 69 -3.72 5.33 -2.75
CA ALA A 69 -4.91 5.67 -1.97
C ALA A 69 -4.59 6.20 -0.56
N LEU A 70 -3.37 5.93 -0.06
CA LEU A 70 -2.91 6.29 1.28
C LEU A 70 -2.25 7.69 1.35
N ASP A 71 -2.25 8.45 0.25
CA ASP A 71 -1.57 9.75 0.14
C ASP A 71 -2.19 10.88 1.00
N ASP A 72 -3.42 10.69 1.48
CA ASP A 72 -4.06 11.63 2.41
C ASP A 72 -3.49 11.51 3.84
N ASP A 73 -3.03 10.31 4.23
CA ASP A 73 -2.52 10.02 5.57
C ASP A 73 -0.98 10.04 5.64
N PHE A 74 -0.30 9.78 4.53
CA PHE A 74 1.16 9.64 4.48
C PHE A 74 1.77 10.41 3.31
N GLN A 75 2.99 10.89 3.51
CA GLN A 75 3.85 11.28 2.40
C GLN A 75 4.43 10.01 1.76
N ILE A 76 3.99 9.71 0.52
CA ILE A 76 4.35 8.48 -0.18
C ILE A 76 5.23 8.79 -1.40
N SER A 77 6.25 7.96 -1.61
CA SER A 77 7.01 7.93 -2.87
C SER A 77 7.07 6.49 -3.38
N ILE A 78 6.50 6.26 -4.56
CA ILE A 78 6.45 4.96 -5.22
C ILE A 78 7.54 4.89 -6.30
N PHE A 79 8.29 3.80 -6.35
CA PHE A 79 9.45 3.61 -7.23
C PHE A 79 9.25 2.56 -8.33
N THR A 80 8.07 1.94 -8.37
CA THR A 80 7.68 0.90 -9.33
C THR A 80 6.26 1.14 -9.86
N LYS A 81 5.86 0.42 -10.90
CA LYS A 81 4.51 0.50 -11.49
C LYS A 81 3.90 -0.89 -11.60
N ASP A 82 2.58 -0.96 -11.58
CA ASP A 82 1.87 -2.22 -11.79
C ASP A 82 2.34 -2.90 -13.10
N GLY A 83 2.65 -4.20 -13.02
CA GLY A 83 3.20 -5.00 -14.11
C GLY A 83 4.73 -4.95 -14.25
N THR A 84 5.45 -4.26 -13.36
CA THR A 84 6.92 -4.24 -13.36
C THR A 84 7.49 -5.49 -12.70
N ASP A 85 8.42 -6.18 -13.36
CA ASP A 85 9.22 -7.25 -12.76
C ASP A 85 10.14 -6.68 -11.67
N LEU A 86 10.04 -7.23 -10.47
CA LEU A 86 10.87 -6.89 -9.32
C LEU A 86 11.79 -8.04 -8.95
N LEU A 87 13.00 -7.70 -8.55
CA LEU A 87 13.99 -8.58 -7.95
C LEU A 87 14.04 -8.37 -6.44
N LYS A 88 14.52 -9.41 -5.74
CA LYS A 88 14.81 -9.34 -4.31
C LYS A 88 15.67 -8.13 -3.94
N GLY A 89 15.25 -7.42 -2.89
CA GLY A 89 15.88 -6.24 -2.33
C GLY A 89 15.50 -4.93 -3.03
N GLN A 90 14.71 -4.96 -4.12
CA GLN A 90 14.24 -3.73 -4.73
C GLN A 90 13.22 -3.03 -3.84
N LYS A 91 13.34 -1.70 -3.78
CA LYS A 91 12.43 -0.85 -3.01
C LYS A 91 11.20 -0.53 -3.85
N ILE A 92 10.02 -0.83 -3.29
CA ILE A 92 8.71 -0.57 -3.91
C ILE A 92 8.27 0.86 -3.62
N ALA A 93 8.28 1.26 -2.35
CA ALA A 93 7.83 2.57 -1.92
C ALA A 93 8.47 3.00 -0.58
N THR A 94 8.39 4.30 -0.29
CA THR A 94 8.60 4.86 1.05
C THR A 94 7.36 5.59 1.51
N LEU A 95 7.03 5.43 2.79
CA LEU A 95 5.90 6.10 3.45
C LEU A 95 6.41 6.84 4.68
N GLU A 96 5.97 8.08 4.88
CA GLU A 96 6.31 8.88 6.05
C GLU A 96 5.04 9.49 6.65
N GLY A 97 4.90 9.40 7.98
CA GLY A 97 3.75 9.91 8.71
C GLY A 97 3.68 9.38 10.14
N ASN A 98 2.47 9.34 10.70
CA ASN A 98 2.27 8.92 12.09
C ASN A 98 2.68 7.44 12.28
N ALA A 99 3.56 7.20 13.26
CA ALA A 99 4.11 5.87 13.51
C ALA A 99 3.05 4.86 13.96
N ARG A 100 2.02 5.28 14.71
CA ARG A 100 0.94 4.38 15.12
C ARG A 100 0.07 3.96 13.93
N GLN A 101 -0.23 4.88 13.02
CA GLN A 101 -1.00 4.56 11.81
C GLN A 101 -0.20 3.65 10.87
N LEU A 102 1.10 3.92 10.68
CA LEU A 102 1.98 3.05 9.88
C LEU A 102 1.96 1.61 10.40
N LEU A 103 2.13 1.40 11.71
CA LEU A 103 2.16 0.07 12.31
C LEU A 103 0.81 -0.65 12.22
N LYS A 104 -0.31 0.07 12.41
CA LYS A 104 -1.65 -0.49 12.24
C LYS A 104 -1.92 -0.95 10.80
N LEU A 105 -1.41 -0.21 9.81
CA LEU A 105 -1.60 -0.52 8.39
C LEU A 105 -0.61 -1.56 7.83
N GLU A 106 0.55 -1.74 8.48
CA GLU A 106 1.65 -2.58 7.98
C GLU A 106 1.17 -3.96 7.51
N ARG A 107 0.47 -4.70 8.38
CA ARG A 107 0.04 -6.08 8.09
C ARG A 107 -0.91 -6.14 6.89
N ILE A 108 -1.83 -5.20 6.81
CA ILE A 108 -2.86 -5.16 5.76
C ILE A 108 -2.22 -4.77 4.43
N LEU A 109 -1.36 -3.77 4.44
CA LEU A 109 -0.64 -3.34 3.24
C LEU A 109 0.19 -4.50 2.67
N LEU A 110 0.96 -5.20 3.51
CA LEU A 110 1.77 -6.35 3.08
C LEU A 110 0.95 -7.57 2.65
N ASN A 111 -0.29 -7.72 3.12
CA ASN A 111 -1.17 -8.79 2.65
C ASN A 111 -1.76 -8.51 1.27
N LEU A 112 -1.83 -7.24 0.86
CA LEU A 112 -2.42 -6.81 -0.40
C LEU A 112 -1.39 -6.67 -1.54
N LEU A 113 -0.14 -6.38 -1.19
CA LEU A 113 1.01 -6.27 -2.12
C LEU A 113 1.67 -7.63 -2.35
#